data_AF-A0A7C3H537-F1
#
_entry.id   AF-A0A7C3H537-F1
#
_cell.length_a   1.000
_cell.length_b   1.000
_cell.length_c   1.000
_cell.angle_alpha   90.00
_cell.angle_beta   90.00
_cell.angle_gamma   90.00
#
_symmetry.space_group_name_H-M   'P 1'
#
loop_
_entity.id
_entity.type
_entity.pdbx_description
1 polymer ?
#
loop_
_entity_poly.entity_id
_entity_poly.type
_entity_poly.pdbx_seq_one_letter_code
_entity_poly.pdbx_strand_id
1 'polypeptide(L)'
;MFKKYTSIPTHIKAVQFTEENKDMVFNSLTGQHAANFEDGKPIIKVVTIHGEIAKVRLGDWIIKENKQGHYYPIKNSIFVEKYKGFDIRRKSDE
;
A
#
# COMPACT_ATOMS: atom_id res chain seq x y z
N MET A 1 9.15 12.25 33.02
CA MET A 1 9.30 13.42 32.12
C MET A 1 9.45 12.91 30.70
N PHE A 2 8.50 13.20 29.80
CA PHE A 2 8.54 12.70 28.41
C PHE A 2 9.46 13.58 27.56
N LYS A 3 10.27 12.97 26.68
CA LYS A 3 11.14 13.65 25.72
C LYS A 3 10.49 13.63 24.34
N LYS A 4 10.62 14.72 23.59
CA LYS A 4 10.13 14.85 22.21
C LYS A 4 11.26 14.52 21.24
N TYR A 5 10.92 13.75 20.21
CA TYR A 5 11.82 13.36 19.12
C TYR A 5 11.08 13.51 17.79
N THR A 6 11.83 13.74 16.71
CA THR A 6 11.32 13.77 15.34
C THR A 6 11.86 12.56 14.57
N SER A 7 11.00 11.92 13.76
CA SER A 7 11.42 10.82 12.89
C SER A 7 11.83 11.34 11.51
N ILE A 8 12.73 10.62 10.84
CA ILE A 8 13.12 10.90 9.46
C ILE A 8 11.91 10.71 8.53
N PRO A 9 11.70 11.58 7.51
CA PRO A 9 10.62 11.40 6.52
C PRO A 9 10.78 10.06 5.80
N THR A 10 9.70 9.27 5.82
CA THR A 10 9.66 7.95 5.19
C THR A 10 9.07 8.08 3.80
N HIS A 11 9.85 7.73 2.78
CA HIS A 11 9.39 7.66 1.39
C HIS A 11 8.81 6.27 1.12
N ILE A 12 7.59 6.19 0.59
CA ILE A 12 6.91 4.94 0.31
C ILE A 12 6.61 4.80 -1.19
N LYS A 13 6.52 3.57 -1.68
CA LYS A 13 5.96 3.25 -2.99
C LYS A 13 4.61 2.59 -2.77
N ALA A 14 3.55 3.21 -3.28
CA ALA A 14 2.19 2.71 -3.11
C ALA A 14 1.38 2.82 -4.40
N VAL A 15 0.42 1.92 -4.55
CA VAL A 15 -0.55 1.93 -5.65
C VAL A 15 -1.95 1.73 -5.07
N GLN A 16 -2.93 2.50 -5.54
CA GLN A 16 -4.32 2.27 -5.18
C GLN A 16 -4.87 1.10 -6.01
N PHE A 17 -5.53 0.15 -5.36
CA PHE A 17 -6.18 -0.96 -6.03
C PHE A 17 -7.58 -0.52 -6.51
N THR A 18 -7.78 -0.46 -7.81
CA THR A 18 -9.02 -0.01 -8.44
C THR A 18 -9.50 -1.04 -9.45
N GLU A 19 -10.74 -0.89 -9.93
CA GLU A 19 -11.33 -1.85 -10.86
C GLU A 19 -10.58 -1.87 -12.20
N GLU A 20 -10.12 -0.70 -12.63
CA GLU A 20 -9.44 -0.49 -13.91
C GLU A 20 -8.02 -1.06 -13.92
N ASN A 21 -7.37 -1.11 -12.75
CA ASN A 21 -5.98 -1.51 -12.64
C ASN A 21 -5.77 -2.87 -11.96
N LYS A 22 -6.85 -3.57 -11.59
CA LYS A 22 -6.80 -4.76 -10.74
C LYS A 22 -5.85 -5.84 -11.24
N ASP A 23 -5.87 -6.13 -12.54
CA ASP A 23 -5.04 -7.17 -13.15
C ASP A 23 -3.58 -6.75 -13.21
N MET A 24 -3.32 -5.48 -13.52
CA MET A 24 -1.96 -4.91 -13.52
C MET A 24 -1.37 -4.93 -12.11
N VAL A 25 -2.14 -4.50 -11.11
CA VAL A 25 -1.71 -4.50 -9.71
C VAL A 25 -1.40 -5.93 -9.28
N PHE A 26 -2.31 -6.87 -9.51
CA PHE A 26 -2.12 -8.28 -9.18
C PHE A 26 -0.83 -8.84 -9.79
N ASN A 27 -0.64 -8.69 -11.10
CA ASN A 27 0.53 -9.22 -11.82
C ASN A 27 1.86 -8.53 -11.43
N SER A 28 1.80 -7.34 -10.82
CA SER A 28 3.00 -6.62 -10.35
C SER A 28 3.51 -7.10 -8.98
N LEU A 29 2.73 -7.91 -8.26
CA LEU A 29 3.10 -8.42 -6.95
C LEU A 29 4.11 -9.56 -7.10
N THR A 30 5.21 -9.48 -6.36
CA THR A 30 6.29 -10.48 -6.40
C THR A 30 6.27 -11.43 -5.20
N GLY A 31 5.36 -11.21 -4.25
CA GLY A 31 5.24 -11.97 -3.00
C GLY A 31 4.25 -13.12 -3.08
N GLN A 32 3.95 -13.76 -1.95
CA GLN A 32 2.81 -14.67 -1.88
C GLN A 32 1.50 -13.87 -1.90
N HIS A 33 0.70 -14.08 -2.94
CA HIS A 33 -0.57 -13.40 -3.13
C HIS A 33 -1.57 -14.28 -3.90
N ALA A 34 -2.86 -14.01 -3.74
CA ALA A 34 -3.92 -14.73 -4.44
C ALA A 34 -5.10 -13.79 -4.76
N ALA A 35 -5.67 -13.96 -5.95
CA ALA A 35 -6.91 -13.28 -6.32
C ALA A 35 -8.09 -13.99 -5.65
N ASN A 36 -9.08 -13.23 -5.20
CA ASN A 36 -10.32 -13.78 -4.67
C ASN A 36 -11.46 -12.78 -4.85
N PHE A 37 -12.67 -13.19 -4.50
CA PHE A 37 -13.84 -12.31 -4.45
C PHE A 37 -14.40 -12.24 -3.03
N GLU A 38 -14.89 -11.06 -2.65
CA GLU A 38 -15.64 -10.81 -1.42
C GLU A 38 -16.87 -9.98 -1.82
N ASP A 39 -18.07 -10.47 -1.51
CA ASP A 39 -19.36 -9.84 -1.89
C ASP A 39 -19.46 -9.51 -3.39
N GLY A 40 -18.96 -10.41 -4.24
CA GLY A 40 -18.94 -10.24 -5.71
C GLY A 40 -17.93 -9.23 -6.24
N LYS A 41 -17.11 -8.61 -5.36
CA LYS A 41 -16.07 -7.65 -5.73
C LYS A 41 -14.68 -8.29 -5.67
N PRO A 42 -13.77 -7.94 -6.60
CA PRO A 42 -12.42 -8.46 -6.59
C PRO A 42 -11.66 -7.97 -5.34
N ILE A 43 -10.89 -8.88 -4.75
CA ILE A 43 -9.93 -8.61 -3.68
C ILE A 43 -8.61 -9.31 -3.98
N ILE A 44 -7.52 -8.78 -3.42
CA ILE A 44 -6.23 -9.47 -3.41
C ILE A 44 -5.92 -9.88 -1.97
N LYS A 45 -5.58 -11.15 -1.76
CA LYS A 45 -4.98 -11.63 -0.52
C LYS A 45 -3.47 -11.52 -0.66
N VAL A 46 -2.81 -10.86 0.28
CA VAL A 46 -1.35 -10.75 0.36
C VAL A 46 -0.86 -11.27 1.71
N VAL A 47 0.36 -11.79 1.76
CA VAL A 47 0.99 -12.21 3.01
C VAL A 47 1.87 -11.08 3.57
N THR A 48 1.62 -10.68 4.81
CA THR A 48 2.38 -9.63 5.49
C THR A 48 3.76 -10.13 5.92
N ILE A 49 4.62 -9.22 6.41
CA ILE A 49 5.93 -9.58 7.00
C ILE A 49 5.82 -10.54 8.20
N HIS A 50 4.66 -10.63 8.83
CA HIS A 50 4.39 -11.49 9.98
C HIS A 50 3.75 -12.84 9.59
N GLY A 51 3.61 -13.12 8.29
CA GLY A 51 2.99 -14.35 7.79
C GLY A 51 1.46 -14.34 7.83
N GLU A 52 0.83 -13.21 8.15
CA GLU A 52 -0.63 -13.09 8.19
C GLU A 52 -1.19 -12.78 6.81
N ILE A 53 -2.40 -13.30 6.53
CA ILE A 53 -3.11 -12.99 5.29
C ILE A 53 -3.89 -11.69 5.48
N ALA A 54 -3.51 -10.66 4.72
CA ALA A 54 -4.24 -9.40 4.65
C ALA A 54 -5.03 -9.31 3.33
N LYS A 55 -6.20 -8.68 3.37
CA LYS A 55 -7.07 -8.46 2.20
C LYS A 55 -6.95 -7.02 1.72
N VAL A 56 -6.71 -6.85 0.43
CA VAL A 56 -6.78 -5.57 -0.28
C VAL A 56 -8.13 -5.50 -0.99
N ARG A 57 -8.94 -4.50 -0.70
CA ARG A 57 -10.22 -4.24 -1.38
C ARG A 57 -10.10 -3.08 -2.35
N LEU A 58 -11.02 -3.00 -3.31
CA LEU A 58 -11.13 -1.85 -4.19
C LEU A 58 -11.18 -0.54 -3.38
N GLY A 59 -10.36 0.42 -3.78
CA GLY A 59 -10.16 1.70 -3.10
C GLY A 59 -9.05 1.69 -2.05
N ASP A 60 -8.63 0.53 -1.54
CA ASP A 60 -7.47 0.44 -0.65
C ASP A 60 -6.16 0.71 -1.41
N TRP A 61 -5.13 1.09 -0.67
CA TRP A 61 -3.78 1.25 -1.16
C TRP A 61 -2.92 0.05 -0.76
N ILE A 62 -2.03 -0.36 -1.64
CA ILE A 62 -1.00 -1.36 -1.37
C ILE A 62 0.34 -0.62 -1.28
N ILE A 63 0.98 -0.67 -0.11
CA ILE A 63 2.34 -0.15 0.09
C ILE A 63 3.33 -1.29 -0.13
N LYS A 64 4.34 -1.05 -0.97
CA LYS A 64 5.48 -1.95 -1.15
C LYS A 64 6.49 -1.72 -0.03
N GLU A 65 6.75 -2.77 0.74
CA GLU A 65 7.77 -2.74 1.78
C GLU A 65 9.18 -2.81 1.19
N ASN A 66 10.17 -2.36 1.96
CA ASN A 66 11.58 -2.39 1.54
C ASN A 66 12.13 -3.82 1.41
N LYS A 67 11.55 -4.78 2.13
CA LYS A 67 11.84 -6.20 1.96
C LYS A 67 11.01 -6.73 0.79
N GLN A 68 11.69 -7.31 -0.21
CA GLN A 68 11.05 -7.86 -1.39
C GLN A 68 9.96 -8.88 -1.00
N GLY A 69 8.83 -8.85 -1.71
CA GLY A 69 7.74 -9.82 -1.55
C GLY A 69 6.75 -9.53 -0.43
N HIS A 70 6.90 -8.43 0.33
CA HIS A 70 5.94 -8.05 1.36
C HIS A 70 5.18 -6.77 0.98
N TYR A 71 3.88 -6.80 1.26
CA TYR A 71 2.96 -5.73 0.90
C TYR A 71 2.03 -5.44 2.08
N TYR A 72 1.70 -4.18 2.27
CA TYR A 72 0.83 -3.73 3.34
C TYR A 72 -0.41 -3.02 2.77
N PRO A 73 -1.62 -3.57 2.95
CA PRO A 73 -2.85 -2.86 2.61
C PRO A 73 -3.14 -1.75 3.61
N ILE A 74 -3.61 -0.61 3.11
CA ILE A 74 -4.04 0.52 3.93
C ILE A 74 -5.29 1.15 3.32
N LYS A 75 -6.29 1.44 4.17
CA LYS A 75 -7.53 2.09 3.72
C LYS A 75 -7.22 3.49 3.18
N ASN A 76 -7.97 3.90 2.16
CA ASN A 76 -7.82 5.22 1.53
C ASN A 76 -7.87 6.38 2.54
N SER A 77 -8.79 6.34 3.51
CA SER A 77 -8.92 7.39 4.52
C SER A 77 -7.63 7.57 5.34
N ILE A 78 -7.04 6.45 5.78
CA ILE A 78 -5.80 6.44 6.57
C ILE A 78 -4.61 6.83 5.69
N PHE A 79 -4.57 6.36 4.44
CA PHE A 79 -3.50 6.72 3.50
C PHE A 79 -3.48 8.23 3.23
N VAL A 80 -4.65 8.82 3.00
CA VAL A 80 -4.80 10.25 2.73
C VAL A 80 -4.36 11.08 3.93
N GLU A 81 -4.80 10.72 5.14
CA GLU A 81 -4.40 11.39 6.38
C GLU A 81 -2.88 11.36 6.59
N LYS A 82 -2.25 10.21 6.29
CA LYS A 82 -0.83 9.99 6.59
C LYS A 82 0.12 10.51 5.52
N TYR A 83 -0.25 10.43 4.23
CA TYR A 83 0.69 10.62 3.11
C TYR A 83 0.30 11.67 2.08
N LYS A 84 -0.96 12.14 2.02
CA LYS A 84 -1.39 13.08 0.97
C LYS A 84 -0.69 14.46 1.05
N GLY A 85 -0.13 14.81 2.20
CA GLY A 85 0.72 16.00 2.37
C GLY A 85 2.18 15.84 1.92
N PHE A 86 2.61 14.63 1.53
CA PHE A 86 4.00 14.27 1.23
C PHE A 86 4.27 14.00 -0.26
N ASP A 87 3.44 14.51 -1.17
CA ASP A 87 3.73 14.41 -2.61
C ASP A 87 5.03 15.17 -2.94
N ILE A 88 6.11 14.41 -3.10
CA ILE A 88 7.46 14.91 -3.45
C ILE A 88 7.62 15.26 -4.93
N ARG A 89 6.54 15.40 -5.70
CA ARG A 89 6.59 16.06 -7.03
C ARG A 89 6.83 17.58 -6.97
N ARG A 90 7.54 18.08 -5.95
CA ARG A 90 8.30 19.32 -6.13
C ARG A 90 9.53 18.97 -6.93
N LYS A 91 9.41 19.11 -8.26
CA LYS A 91 10.56 19.30 -9.14
C LYS A 91 11.55 20.24 -8.44
N SER A 92 12.81 19.83 -8.39
CA SER A 92 13.90 20.77 -8.56
C SER A 92 13.71 21.39 -9.95
N ASP A 93 13.04 22.52 -10.03
CA ASP A 93 13.21 23.46 -11.14
C ASP A 93 14.33 24.43 -10.71
N GLU A 94 15.37 24.46 -11.55
CA GLU A 94 16.58 25.31 -11.61
C GLU A 94 17.65 25.21 -10.50
#